data_AF-A0A8S9GJP4-F1
#
_entry.id   AF-A0A8S9GJP4-F1
#
_cell.length_a   1.000
_cell.length_b   1.000
_cell.length_c   1.000
_cell.angle_alpha   90.00
_cell.angle_beta   90.00
_cell.angle_gamma   90.00
#
_symmetry.space_group_name_H-M   'P 1'
#
loop_
_entity.id
_entity.type
_entity.pdbx_description
1 polymer ?
#
loop_
_entity_poly.entity_id
_entity_poly.type
_entity_poly.pdbx_seq_one_letter_code
_entity_poly.pdbx_strand_id
1 'polypeptide(L)'
;MTTQNQQTKKKNRTEKIEKKQKEEHAKIMASYIHVVTFIGFLSLLKLLYPLLKWFITRFLLTDPRRLKSYGSWAMVTGATDGIGRAFAHELAKHGLNLILVSRNPSKLASVSDDFRQEFPQIKIKIIPFDFSSERGYEAIEEGIKGLEVGILINNVGITYPRAMFFHEVDQLTWTKILRVNLEATTWVTRSLIGPMVHRRRGAIINISSGAAVVVPSHPLYAIYAATKALGL
;
A
#
# COMPACT_ATOMS: atom_id res chain seq x y z
N MET A 1 -16.03 -54.58 67.54
CA MET A 1 -14.76 -54.05 66.97
C MET A 1 -14.72 -54.03 65.43
N THR A 2 -15.61 -54.74 64.73
CA THR A 2 -15.59 -54.89 63.26
C THR A 2 -16.10 -53.66 62.48
N THR A 3 -17.04 -52.89 63.04
CA THR A 3 -17.73 -51.78 62.36
C THR A 3 -16.88 -50.50 62.25
N GLN A 4 -16.11 -50.15 63.28
CA GLN A 4 -15.19 -49.00 63.26
C GLN A 4 -14.05 -49.20 62.26
N ASN A 5 -13.50 -50.42 62.18
CA ASN A 5 -12.40 -50.72 61.26
C ASN A 5 -12.83 -50.66 59.78
N GLN A 6 -14.10 -51.02 59.49
CA GLN A 6 -14.69 -50.86 58.16
C GLN A 6 -14.95 -49.39 57.79
N GLN A 7 -15.36 -48.55 58.74
CA GLN A 7 -15.56 -47.11 58.53
C GLN A 7 -14.24 -46.38 58.23
N THR A 8 -13.17 -46.68 58.97
CA THR A 8 -11.83 -46.11 58.74
C THR A 8 -11.26 -46.55 57.38
N LYS A 9 -11.45 -47.81 56.99
CA LYS A 9 -11.04 -48.32 55.67
C LYS A 9 -11.82 -47.68 54.52
N LYS A 10 -13.11 -47.38 54.72
CA LYS A 10 -13.94 -46.65 53.75
C LYS A 10 -13.48 -45.20 53.60
N LYS A 11 -13.21 -44.50 54.71
CA LYS A 11 -12.69 -43.12 54.72
C LYS A 11 -11.34 -42.99 54.00
N ASN A 12 -10.38 -43.87 54.32
CA ASN A 12 -9.06 -43.89 53.66
C ASN A 12 -9.17 -44.20 52.15
N ARG A 13 -10.16 -45.00 51.74
CA ARG A 13 -10.43 -45.29 50.33
C ARG A 13 -11.01 -44.07 49.61
N THR A 14 -11.92 -43.33 50.25
CA THR A 14 -12.48 -42.08 49.71
C THR A 14 -11.41 -41.00 49.56
N GLU A 15 -10.58 -40.77 50.58
CA GLU A 15 -9.48 -39.79 50.53
C GLU A 15 -8.46 -40.12 49.43
N LYS A 16 -8.18 -41.41 49.21
CA LYS A 16 -7.30 -41.86 48.12
C LYS A 16 -7.91 -41.62 46.74
N ILE A 17 -9.24 -41.75 46.61
CA ILE A 17 -9.97 -41.45 45.36
C ILE A 17 -9.97 -39.93 45.11
N GLU A 18 -10.26 -39.11 46.12
CA GLU A 18 -10.22 -37.65 46.01
C GLU A 18 -8.83 -37.13 45.65
N LYS A 19 -7.77 -37.69 46.24
CA LYS A 19 -6.38 -37.32 45.91
C LYS A 19 -6.04 -37.67 44.46
N LYS A 20 -6.45 -38.86 44.01
CA LYS A 20 -6.25 -39.30 42.62
C LYS A 20 -7.02 -38.42 41.63
N GLN A 21 -8.25 -38.04 41.96
CA GLN A 21 -9.05 -37.09 41.17
C GLN A 21 -8.37 -35.71 41.11
N LYS A 22 -7.87 -35.18 42.23
CA LYS A 22 -7.12 -33.91 42.24
C LYS A 22 -5.85 -33.96 41.36
N GLU A 23 -5.11 -35.07 41.41
CA GLU A 23 -3.93 -35.29 40.56
C GLU A 23 -4.30 -35.36 39.07
N GLU A 24 -5.42 -36.01 38.74
CA GLU A 24 -5.92 -36.11 37.35
C GLU A 24 -6.41 -34.75 36.83
N HIS A 25 -7.18 -34.01 37.63
CA HIS A 25 -7.58 -32.63 37.33
C HIS A 25 -6.36 -31.72 37.14
N ALA A 26 -5.32 -31.84 37.96
CA ALA A 26 -4.09 -31.05 37.82
C ALA A 26 -3.36 -31.35 36.51
N LYS A 27 -3.29 -32.62 36.08
CA LYS A 27 -2.68 -33.01 34.79
C LYS A 27 -3.47 -32.47 33.61
N ILE A 28 -4.80 -32.53 33.66
CA ILE A 28 -5.68 -31.97 32.63
C ILE A 28 -5.46 -30.44 32.54
N MET A 29 -5.45 -29.74 33.67
CA MET A 29 -5.20 -28.29 33.70
C MET A 29 -3.82 -27.90 33.16
N ALA A 30 -2.77 -28.66 33.50
CA ALA A 30 -1.43 -28.45 32.95
C ALA A 30 -1.40 -28.62 31.42
N SER A 31 -2.08 -29.65 30.89
CA SER A 31 -2.22 -29.87 29.45
C SER A 31 -2.90 -28.68 28.76
N TYR A 32 -3.99 -28.15 29.33
CA TYR A 32 -4.66 -26.96 28.80
C TYR A 32 -3.74 -25.73 28.78
N ILE A 33 -2.95 -25.50 29.83
CA ILE A 33 -1.98 -24.40 29.88
C ILE A 33 -0.96 -24.54 28.74
N HIS A 34 -0.41 -25.73 28.52
CA HIS A 34 0.53 -25.98 27.43
C HIS A 34 -0.10 -25.70 26.06
N VAL A 35 -1.32 -26.15 25.81
CA VAL A 35 -2.04 -25.88 24.56
C VAL A 35 -2.25 -24.37 24.35
N VAL A 36 -2.70 -23.65 25.37
CA VAL A 36 -2.90 -22.19 25.30
C VAL A 36 -1.58 -21.45 25.07
N THR A 37 -0.50 -21.81 25.78
CA THR A 37 0.82 -21.21 25.55
C THR A 37 1.37 -21.51 24.15
N PHE A 38 1.13 -22.71 23.62
CA PHE A 38 1.55 -23.07 22.27
C PHE A 38 0.78 -22.28 21.20
N ILE A 39 -0.54 -22.12 21.35
CA ILE A 39 -1.35 -21.27 20.46
C ILE A 39 -0.90 -19.80 20.56
N GLY A 40 -0.61 -19.31 21.77
CA GLY A 40 -0.08 -17.97 22.01
C GLY A 40 1.27 -17.76 21.32
N PHE A 41 2.18 -18.72 21.42
CA PHE A 41 3.49 -18.70 20.77
C PHE A 41 3.37 -18.69 19.23
N LEU A 42 2.50 -19.53 18.66
CA LEU A 42 2.23 -19.51 17.22
C LEU A 42 1.65 -18.17 16.75
N SER A 43 0.80 -17.56 17.56
CA SER A 43 0.23 -16.23 17.29
C SER A 43 1.30 -15.14 17.33
N LEU A 44 2.26 -15.23 18.26
CA LEU A 44 3.40 -14.31 18.34
C LEU A 44 4.35 -14.46 17.15
N LEU A 45 4.61 -15.70 16.72
CA LEU A 45 5.42 -15.97 15.51
C LEU A 45 4.81 -15.35 14.25
N LYS A 46 3.47 -15.36 14.12
CA LYS A 46 2.78 -14.68 13.02
C LYS A 46 3.01 -13.17 13.02
N LEU A 47 3.20 -12.55 14.19
CA LEU A 47 3.54 -11.13 14.30
C LEU A 47 5.02 -10.86 14.00
N LEU A 48 5.90 -11.81 14.30
CA LEU A 48 7.34 -11.69 14.06
C LEU A 48 7.72 -11.89 12.57
N TYR A 49 7.03 -12.80 11.87
CA TYR A 49 7.29 -13.06 10.46
C TYR A 49 7.26 -11.81 9.54
N PRO A 50 6.24 -10.93 9.56
CA PRO A 50 6.23 -9.74 8.73
C PRO A 50 7.35 -8.76 9.10
N LEU A 51 7.71 -8.66 10.38
CA LEU A 51 8.83 -7.83 10.85
C LEU A 51 10.16 -8.34 10.29
N LEU A 52 10.41 -9.65 10.39
CA LEU A 52 11.62 -10.28 9.88
C LEU A 52 11.68 -10.21 8.36
N LYS A 53 10.56 -10.49 7.66
CA LYS A 53 10.45 -10.35 6.21
C LYS A 53 10.75 -8.91 5.79
N TRP A 54 10.16 -7.92 6.45
CA TRP A 54 10.44 -6.51 6.20
C TRP A 54 11.92 -6.19 6.36
N PHE A 55 12.54 -6.62 7.47
CA PHE A 55 13.96 -6.41 7.75
C PHE A 55 14.86 -7.01 6.66
N ILE A 56 14.65 -8.29 6.31
CA ILE A 56 15.40 -8.98 5.25
C ILE A 56 15.21 -8.26 3.91
N THR A 57 13.98 -7.94 3.52
CA THR A 57 13.74 -7.26 2.25
C THR A 57 14.42 -5.89 2.20
N ARG A 58 14.31 -5.11 3.28
CA ARG A 58 14.82 -3.74 3.35
C ARG A 58 16.33 -3.68 3.36
N PHE A 59 17.00 -4.54 4.13
CA PHE A 59 18.44 -4.45 4.35
C PHE A 59 19.26 -5.45 3.53
N LEU A 60 18.70 -6.62 3.19
CA LEU A 60 19.47 -7.70 2.56
C LEU A 60 19.13 -7.93 1.08
N LEU A 61 17.92 -7.62 0.62
CA LEU A 61 17.45 -7.96 -0.74
C LEU A 61 17.10 -6.77 -1.65
N THR A 62 17.11 -5.54 -1.13
CA THR A 62 16.82 -4.35 -1.95
C THR A 62 18.08 -3.89 -2.66
N ASP A 63 18.30 -4.35 -3.90
CA ASP A 63 19.27 -3.74 -4.81
C ASP A 63 18.60 -2.61 -5.60
N PRO A 64 18.98 -1.34 -5.38
CA PRO A 64 18.41 -0.21 -6.13
C PRO A 64 18.65 -0.31 -7.64
N ARG A 65 19.68 -1.07 -8.07
CA ARG A 65 19.96 -1.35 -9.49
C ARG A 65 18.84 -2.14 -10.17
N ARG A 66 17.90 -2.74 -9.40
CA ARG A 66 16.70 -3.40 -9.96
C ARG A 66 15.71 -2.41 -10.57
N LEU A 67 15.71 -1.12 -10.26
CA LEU A 67 14.68 -0.22 -10.81
C LEU A 67 14.74 -0.14 -12.34
N LYS A 68 15.94 -0.04 -12.92
CA LYS A 68 16.13 -0.07 -14.38
C LYS A 68 15.73 -1.41 -15.02
N SER A 69 15.64 -2.49 -14.24
CA SER A 69 15.19 -3.78 -14.76
C SER A 69 13.73 -3.77 -15.20
N TYR A 70 12.90 -2.85 -14.67
CA TYR A 70 11.50 -2.68 -15.07
C TYR A 70 11.35 -1.95 -16.41
N GLY A 71 12.32 -1.11 -16.78
CA GLY A 71 12.37 -0.32 -18.01
C GLY A 71 13.28 0.90 -17.87
N SER A 72 13.57 1.56 -19.00
CA SER A 72 14.47 2.72 -19.03
C SER A 72 13.80 4.05 -18.65
N TRP A 73 12.47 4.12 -18.70
CA TRP A 73 11.69 5.30 -18.36
C TRP A 73 10.75 5.06 -17.17
N ALA A 74 10.56 6.10 -16.37
CA ALA A 74 9.50 6.17 -15.36
C ALA A 74 8.59 7.36 -15.63
N MET A 75 7.28 7.15 -15.52
CA MET A 75 6.28 8.20 -15.59
C MET A 75 5.80 8.58 -14.19
N VAL A 76 5.71 9.87 -13.90
CA VAL A 76 5.19 10.40 -12.64
C VAL A 76 4.08 11.41 -12.91
N THR A 77 2.87 11.15 -12.39
CA THR A 77 1.76 12.10 -12.46
C THR A 77 1.75 13.03 -11.24
N GLY A 78 1.41 14.31 -11.43
CA GLY A 78 1.55 15.31 -10.37
C GLY A 78 3.00 15.54 -9.93
N ALA A 79 3.95 15.50 -10.88
CA ALA A 79 5.39 15.47 -10.57
C ALA A 79 6.03 16.80 -10.17
N THR A 80 5.26 17.90 -10.16
CA THR A 80 5.81 19.25 -9.96
C THR A 80 5.97 19.67 -8.50
N ASP A 81 5.45 18.88 -7.55
CA ASP A 81 5.54 19.21 -6.12
C ASP A 81 5.40 17.97 -5.22
N GLY A 82 5.70 18.15 -3.93
CA GLY A 82 5.42 17.20 -2.86
C GLY A 82 5.92 15.78 -3.13
N ILE A 83 5.04 14.81 -2.87
CA ILE A 83 5.34 13.37 -3.01
C ILE A 83 5.73 13.01 -4.44
N GLY A 84 5.05 13.57 -5.44
CA GLY A 84 5.35 13.31 -6.85
C GLY A 84 6.75 13.78 -7.24
N ARG A 85 7.15 15.00 -6.84
CA ARG A 85 8.51 15.51 -7.09
C ARG A 85 9.56 14.68 -6.37
N ALA A 86 9.29 14.24 -5.13
CA ALA A 86 10.21 13.39 -4.39
C ALA A 86 10.40 12.01 -5.05
N PHE A 87 9.32 11.38 -5.55
CA PHE A 87 9.44 10.15 -6.34
C PHE A 87 10.23 10.36 -7.62
N ALA A 88 9.96 11.45 -8.35
CA ALA A 88 10.70 11.78 -9.57
C ALA A 88 12.20 11.95 -9.28
N HIS A 89 12.55 12.66 -8.21
CA HIS A 89 13.93 12.84 -7.75
C HIS A 89 14.63 11.51 -7.46
N GLU A 90 14.00 10.64 -6.66
CA GLU A 90 14.61 9.35 -6.32
C GLU A 90 14.77 8.46 -7.56
N LEU A 91 13.79 8.44 -8.47
CA LEU A 91 13.89 7.71 -9.74
C LEU A 91 15.02 8.23 -10.64
N ALA A 92 15.20 9.56 -10.71
CA ALA A 92 16.31 10.18 -11.43
C ALA A 92 17.67 9.83 -10.81
N LYS A 93 17.78 9.83 -9.49
CA LYS A 93 18.98 9.44 -8.74
C LYS A 93 19.41 8.01 -9.05
N HIS A 94 18.46 7.09 -9.28
CA HIS A 94 18.73 5.73 -9.76
C HIS A 94 18.92 5.62 -11.28
N GLY A 95 18.95 6.76 -11.97
CA GLY A 95 19.31 6.90 -13.38
C GLY A 95 18.21 6.51 -14.36
N LEU A 96 16.94 6.51 -13.96
CA LEU A 96 15.83 6.35 -14.90
C LEU A 96 15.56 7.67 -15.63
N ASN A 97 15.19 7.56 -16.90
CA ASN A 97 14.64 8.69 -17.64
C ASN A 97 13.24 9.01 -17.11
N LEU A 98 12.85 10.28 -17.13
CA LEU A 98 11.61 10.74 -16.52
C LEU A 98 10.60 11.26 -17.54
N ILE A 99 9.36 10.83 -17.39
CA ILE A 99 8.19 11.48 -18.01
C ILE A 99 7.42 12.17 -16.88
N LEU A 100 7.49 13.50 -16.85
CA LEU A 100 6.83 14.33 -15.85
C LEU A 100 5.48 14.78 -16.40
N VAL A 101 4.40 14.51 -15.67
CA VAL A 101 3.05 14.89 -16.07
C VAL A 101 2.40 15.74 -14.98
N SER A 102 1.94 16.94 -15.31
CA SER A 102 1.22 17.85 -14.39
C SER A 102 0.58 18.99 -15.20
N ARG A 103 -0.32 19.76 -14.57
CA ARG A 103 -1.17 20.73 -15.26
C ARG A 103 -0.54 22.09 -15.54
N ASN A 104 0.51 22.48 -14.83
CA ASN A 104 1.14 23.81 -14.96
C ASN A 104 2.42 23.70 -15.80
N PRO A 105 2.44 24.19 -17.05
CA PRO A 105 3.59 24.08 -17.95
C PRO A 105 4.84 24.77 -17.41
N SER A 106 4.70 25.98 -16.83
CA SER A 106 5.81 26.76 -16.30
C SER A 106 6.49 26.05 -15.12
N LYS A 107 5.69 25.50 -14.19
CA LYS A 107 6.23 24.73 -13.05
C LYS A 107 6.86 23.41 -13.51
N LEU A 108 6.32 22.78 -14.56
CA LEU A 108 6.93 21.60 -15.18
C LEU A 108 8.29 21.90 -15.80
N ALA A 109 8.39 23.00 -16.55
CA ALA A 109 9.63 23.42 -17.18
C ALA A 109 10.71 23.66 -16.12
N SER A 110 10.39 24.45 -15.09
CA SER A 110 11.31 24.70 -13.96
C SER A 110 11.78 23.40 -13.28
N VAL A 111 10.86 22.49 -12.93
CA VAL A 111 11.24 21.20 -12.30
C VAL A 111 12.05 20.32 -13.25
N SER A 112 11.75 20.33 -14.55
CA SER A 112 12.55 19.62 -15.56
C SER A 112 13.96 20.18 -15.65
N ASP A 113 14.13 21.49 -15.56
CA ASP A 113 15.45 22.13 -15.65
C ASP A 113 16.27 21.86 -14.39
N ASP A 114 15.66 21.91 -13.20
CA ASP A 114 16.29 21.48 -11.94
C ASP A 114 16.86 20.05 -12.08
N PHE A 115 16.03 19.10 -12.56
CA PHE A 115 16.47 17.71 -12.70
C PHE A 115 17.51 17.52 -13.79
N ARG A 116 17.48 18.29 -14.88
CA ARG A 116 18.54 18.23 -15.91
C ARG A 116 19.88 18.73 -15.38
N GLN A 117 19.87 19.74 -14.52
CA GLN A 117 21.07 20.27 -13.87
C GLN A 117 21.65 19.25 -12.87
N GLU A 118 20.79 18.63 -12.06
CA GLU A 118 21.21 17.66 -11.05
C GLU A 118 21.60 16.30 -11.65
N PHE A 119 20.92 15.86 -12.71
CA PHE A 119 21.08 14.53 -13.31
C PHE A 119 21.30 14.63 -14.84
N PRO A 120 22.46 15.12 -15.31
CA PRO A 120 22.72 15.37 -16.73
C PRO A 120 22.69 14.11 -17.63
N GLN A 121 22.83 12.92 -17.03
CA GLN A 121 22.83 11.64 -17.73
C GLN A 121 21.44 11.11 -18.09
N ILE A 122 20.36 11.65 -17.50
CA ILE A 122 18.99 11.17 -17.76
C ILE A 122 18.30 12.04 -18.80
N LYS A 123 17.36 11.43 -19.53
CA LYS A 123 16.44 12.14 -20.43
C LYS A 123 15.18 12.51 -19.67
N ILE A 124 14.68 13.71 -19.92
CA ILE A 124 13.43 14.21 -19.31
C ILE A 124 12.47 14.64 -20.40
N LYS A 125 11.26 14.08 -20.36
CA LYS A 125 10.11 14.45 -21.18
C LYS A 125 9.04 15.06 -20.28
N ILE A 126 8.46 16.17 -20.71
CA ILE A 126 7.38 16.85 -19.99
C ILE A 126 6.08 16.70 -20.77
N ILE A 127 4.98 16.46 -20.06
CA ILE A 127 3.63 16.39 -20.65
C ILE A 127 2.72 17.29 -19.80
N PRO A 128 2.46 18.53 -20.24
CA PRO A 128 1.47 19.38 -19.61
C PRO A 128 0.07 18.77 -19.81
N PHE A 129 -0.58 18.34 -18.74
CA PHE A 129 -1.90 17.70 -18.82
C PHE A 129 -2.73 17.98 -17.57
N ASP A 130 -3.98 18.40 -17.79
CA ASP A 130 -4.96 18.57 -16.72
C ASP A 130 -5.87 17.35 -16.63
N PHE A 131 -5.65 16.55 -15.58
CA PHE A 131 -6.42 15.35 -15.27
C PHE A 131 -7.89 15.60 -14.88
N SER A 132 -8.33 16.86 -14.76
CA SER A 132 -9.74 17.20 -14.58
C SER A 132 -10.52 17.37 -15.90
N SER A 133 -9.82 17.37 -17.04
CA SER A 133 -10.41 17.40 -18.39
C SER A 133 -11.10 16.08 -18.74
N GLU A 134 -12.18 16.16 -19.51
CA GLU A 134 -12.90 14.99 -20.05
C GLU A 134 -12.18 14.33 -21.23
N ARG A 135 -11.20 15.02 -21.84
CA ARG A 135 -10.52 14.61 -23.08
C ARG A 135 -9.02 14.90 -23.02
N GLY A 136 -8.27 14.32 -23.95
CA GLY A 136 -6.86 14.62 -24.19
C GLY A 136 -5.88 13.58 -23.64
N TYR A 137 -6.36 12.42 -23.17
CA TYR A 137 -5.50 11.31 -22.76
C TYR A 137 -4.66 10.77 -23.92
N GLU A 138 -5.08 11.02 -25.16
CA GLU A 138 -4.31 10.77 -26.39
C GLU A 138 -2.94 11.46 -26.35
N ALA A 139 -2.82 12.63 -25.71
CA ALA A 139 -1.55 13.32 -25.54
C ALA A 139 -0.57 12.54 -24.63
N ILE A 140 -1.09 11.78 -23.68
CA ILE A 140 -0.29 10.90 -22.83
C ILE A 140 0.20 9.71 -23.67
N GLU A 141 -0.68 9.10 -24.47
CA GLU A 141 -0.35 7.98 -25.37
C GLU A 141 0.72 8.36 -26.41
N GLU A 142 0.53 9.49 -27.08
CA GLU A 142 1.54 10.10 -27.96
C GLU A 142 2.84 10.40 -27.20
N GLY A 143 2.72 10.89 -25.95
CA GLY A 143 3.83 11.20 -25.07
C GLY A 143 4.70 9.98 -24.71
N ILE A 144 4.12 8.79 -24.61
CA ILE A 144 4.84 7.56 -24.24
C ILE A 144 5.24 6.69 -25.43
N LYS A 145 4.78 7.03 -26.64
CA LYS A 145 5.01 6.23 -27.85
C LYS A 145 6.51 6.03 -28.10
N GLY A 146 6.90 4.77 -28.31
CA GLY A 146 8.30 4.38 -28.54
C GLY A 146 9.19 4.41 -27.29
N LEU A 147 8.65 4.74 -26.11
CA LEU A 147 9.40 4.74 -24.86
C LEU A 147 9.13 3.47 -24.06
N GLU A 148 10.21 2.87 -23.54
CA GLU A 148 10.10 1.73 -22.62
C GLU A 148 9.82 2.22 -21.19
N VAL A 149 8.57 2.61 -20.95
CA VAL A 149 8.11 3.05 -19.62
C VAL A 149 7.91 1.84 -18.72
N GLY A 150 8.83 1.63 -17.80
CA GLY A 150 8.87 0.50 -16.86
C GLY A 150 8.18 0.75 -15.53
N ILE A 151 8.15 2.01 -15.08
CA ILE A 151 7.61 2.40 -13.78
C ILE A 151 6.56 3.50 -13.98
N LEU A 152 5.41 3.36 -13.35
CA LEU A 152 4.37 4.39 -13.29
C LEU A 152 4.10 4.75 -11.83
N ILE A 153 4.17 6.04 -11.52
CA ILE A 153 3.74 6.61 -10.25
C ILE A 153 2.45 7.42 -10.49
N ASN A 154 1.31 6.82 -10.17
CA ASN A 154 0.02 7.50 -10.16
C ASN A 154 -0.12 8.29 -8.86
N ASN A 155 0.41 9.51 -8.87
CA ASN A 155 0.43 10.38 -7.69
C ASN A 155 -0.60 11.52 -7.74
N VAL A 156 -1.10 11.89 -8.92
CA VAL A 156 -2.11 12.94 -9.02
C VAL A 156 -3.34 12.63 -8.15
N GLY A 157 -3.83 13.64 -7.44
CA GLY A 157 -5.03 13.50 -6.64
C GLY A 157 -5.48 14.82 -6.06
N ILE A 158 -6.79 14.95 -5.86
CA ILE A 158 -7.41 16.09 -5.17
C ILE A 158 -8.38 15.60 -4.10
N THR A 159 -8.69 16.47 -3.15
CA THR A 159 -9.65 16.25 -2.08
C THR A 159 -10.64 17.40 -2.01
N TYR A 160 -11.55 17.35 -1.06
CA TYR A 160 -12.56 18.38 -0.83
C TYR A 160 -11.86 19.68 -0.39
N PRO A 161 -12.40 20.86 -0.73
CA PRO A 161 -11.85 22.14 -0.28
C PRO A 161 -11.87 22.31 1.24
N ARG A 162 -12.84 21.66 1.91
CA ARG A 162 -12.99 21.58 3.37
C ARG A 162 -13.78 20.31 3.72
N ALA A 163 -13.83 19.98 5.00
CA ALA A 163 -14.67 18.89 5.50
C ALA A 163 -16.15 19.23 5.21
N MET A 164 -16.84 18.35 4.48
CA MET A 164 -18.24 18.54 4.07
C MET A 164 -18.94 17.20 3.96
N PHE A 165 -20.20 17.13 4.39
CA PHE A 165 -21.03 15.97 4.06
C PHE A 165 -21.29 15.91 2.56
N PHE A 166 -21.49 14.71 2.03
CA PHE A 166 -21.68 14.52 0.59
C PHE A 166 -22.80 15.37 -0.02
N HIS A 167 -23.92 15.55 0.70
CA HIS A 167 -25.05 16.35 0.23
C HIS A 167 -24.76 17.86 0.14
N GLU A 168 -23.66 18.33 0.73
CA GLU A 168 -23.21 19.73 0.67
C GLU A 168 -22.17 19.97 -0.44
N VAL A 169 -21.65 18.89 -1.05
CA VAL A 169 -20.64 18.97 -2.10
C VAL A 169 -21.32 19.29 -3.42
N ASP A 170 -20.93 20.38 -4.05
CA ASP A 170 -21.45 20.74 -5.36
C ASP A 170 -21.05 19.71 -6.43
N GLN A 171 -21.84 19.65 -7.50
CA GLN A 171 -21.64 18.68 -8.57
C GLN A 171 -20.28 18.77 -9.24
N LEU A 172 -19.78 19.99 -9.45
CA LEU A 172 -18.51 20.21 -10.12
C LEU A 172 -17.36 19.66 -9.26
N THR A 173 -17.40 19.89 -7.94
CA THR A 173 -16.38 19.40 -7.01
C THR A 173 -16.32 17.88 -6.97
N TRP A 174 -17.44 17.17 -6.72
CA TRP A 174 -17.36 15.71 -6.63
C TRP A 174 -17.04 15.06 -7.97
N THR A 175 -17.55 15.60 -9.08
CA THR A 175 -17.23 15.09 -10.43
C THR A 175 -15.74 15.26 -10.73
N LYS A 176 -15.17 16.41 -10.36
CA LYS A 176 -13.74 16.67 -10.52
C LYS A 176 -12.88 15.68 -9.72
N ILE A 177 -13.30 15.33 -8.51
CA ILE A 177 -12.60 14.35 -7.66
C ILE A 177 -12.62 12.97 -8.33
N LEU A 178 -13.77 12.53 -8.86
CA LEU A 178 -13.86 11.26 -9.59
C LEU A 178 -12.92 11.25 -10.80
N ARG A 179 -12.94 12.31 -11.62
CA ARG A 179 -12.08 12.42 -12.80
C ARG A 179 -10.60 12.32 -12.45
N VAL A 180 -10.15 13.14 -11.49
CA VAL A 180 -8.73 13.23 -11.15
C VAL A 180 -8.25 12.00 -10.37
N ASN A 181 -9.04 11.44 -9.47
CA ASN A 181 -8.57 10.36 -8.61
C ASN A 181 -8.81 8.95 -9.20
N LEU A 182 -9.91 8.77 -9.95
CA LEU A 182 -10.28 7.47 -10.53
C LEU A 182 -9.99 7.41 -12.03
N GLU A 183 -10.61 8.28 -12.82
CA GLU A 183 -10.53 8.19 -14.29
C GLU A 183 -9.10 8.37 -14.77
N ALA A 184 -8.40 9.39 -14.27
CA ALA A 184 -7.00 9.65 -14.59
C ALA A 184 -6.09 8.45 -14.31
N THR A 185 -6.17 7.89 -13.10
CA THR A 185 -5.40 6.71 -12.69
C THR A 185 -5.70 5.53 -13.61
N THR A 186 -6.96 5.35 -14.00
CA THR A 186 -7.41 4.26 -14.88
C THR A 186 -6.89 4.43 -16.30
N TRP A 187 -7.05 5.62 -16.88
CA TRP A 187 -6.59 5.92 -18.24
C TRP A 187 -5.07 5.79 -18.37
N VAL A 188 -4.32 6.43 -17.47
CA VAL A 188 -2.85 6.37 -17.50
C VAL A 188 -2.34 4.94 -17.35
N THR A 189 -2.92 4.18 -16.40
CA THR A 189 -2.58 2.77 -16.21
C THR A 189 -2.89 1.96 -17.47
N ARG A 190 -4.07 2.15 -18.07
CA ARG A 190 -4.50 1.44 -19.29
C ARG A 190 -3.54 1.70 -20.45
N SER A 191 -3.08 2.93 -20.65
CA SER A 191 -2.17 3.29 -21.74
C SER A 191 -0.78 2.65 -21.60
N LEU A 192 -0.39 2.22 -20.39
CA LEU A 192 0.94 1.70 -20.10
C LEU A 192 0.99 0.19 -19.83
N ILE A 193 -0.08 -0.39 -19.29
CA ILE A 193 -0.08 -1.77 -18.75
C ILE A 193 0.15 -2.83 -19.83
N GLY A 194 -0.40 -2.66 -21.03
CA GLY A 194 -0.26 -3.63 -22.13
C GLY A 194 1.19 -3.95 -22.48
N PRO A 195 2.02 -2.94 -22.82
CA PRO A 195 3.45 -3.13 -23.00
C PRO A 195 4.17 -3.73 -21.78
N MET A 196 3.77 -3.40 -20.54
CA MET A 196 4.36 -3.98 -19.32
C MET A 196 4.12 -5.48 -19.19
N VAL A 197 2.89 -5.90 -19.46
CA VAL A 197 2.47 -7.30 -19.43
C VAL A 197 3.20 -8.10 -20.50
N HIS A 198 3.28 -7.57 -21.73
CA HIS A 198 3.97 -8.25 -22.85
C HIS A 198 5.42 -8.61 -22.53
N ARG A 199 6.17 -7.68 -21.92
CA ARG A 199 7.57 -7.90 -21.50
C ARG A 199 7.70 -8.58 -20.13
N ARG A 200 6.58 -8.87 -19.46
CA ARG A 200 6.52 -9.48 -18.11
C ARG A 200 7.32 -8.73 -17.04
N ARG A 201 7.46 -7.41 -17.22
CA ARG A 201 8.17 -6.54 -16.28
C ARG A 201 7.59 -5.13 -16.31
N GLY A 202 7.23 -4.66 -15.13
CA GLY A 202 6.76 -3.30 -14.90
C GLY A 202 6.36 -3.13 -13.44
N ALA A 203 6.30 -1.89 -12.99
CA ALA A 203 5.84 -1.54 -11.65
C ALA A 203 4.88 -0.36 -11.73
N ILE A 204 3.72 -0.49 -11.11
CA ILE A 204 2.73 0.58 -10.98
C ILE A 204 2.55 0.86 -9.50
N ILE A 205 2.70 2.11 -9.11
CA ILE A 205 2.53 2.59 -7.73
C ILE A 205 1.43 3.63 -7.73
N ASN A 206 0.31 3.30 -7.07
CA ASN A 206 -0.80 4.21 -6.88
C ASN A 206 -0.72 4.87 -5.51
N ILE A 207 -0.64 6.20 -5.48
CA ILE A 207 -0.64 6.96 -4.23
C ILE A 207 -2.07 7.08 -3.71
N SER A 208 -2.34 6.24 -2.71
CA SER A 208 -3.60 6.21 -1.96
C SER A 208 -3.56 7.14 -0.73
N SER A 209 -4.52 6.98 0.18
CA SER A 209 -4.64 7.73 1.43
C SER A 209 -5.08 6.80 2.56
N GLY A 210 -4.60 7.05 3.78
CA GLY A 210 -5.08 6.36 4.97
C GLY A 210 -6.59 6.48 5.17
N ALA A 211 -7.21 7.53 4.59
CA ALA A 211 -8.66 7.71 4.60
C ALA A 211 -9.44 6.57 3.93
N ALA A 212 -8.80 5.82 3.01
CA ALA A 212 -9.43 4.70 2.30
C ALA A 212 -9.35 3.36 3.03
N VAL A 213 -8.42 3.20 3.98
CA VAL A 213 -8.10 1.89 4.58
C VAL A 213 -8.19 1.89 6.11
N VAL A 214 -7.76 2.97 6.76
CA VAL A 214 -7.62 3.02 8.23
C VAL A 214 -8.92 3.43 8.92
N VAL A 215 -9.74 4.24 8.24
CA VAL A 215 -10.92 4.83 8.84
C VAL A 215 -12.17 4.17 8.26
N PRO A 216 -12.97 3.48 9.09
CA PRO A 216 -14.12 2.71 8.61
C PRO A 216 -15.24 3.57 8.02
N SER A 217 -15.30 4.86 8.37
CA SER A 217 -16.24 5.82 7.80
C SER A 217 -15.65 7.22 7.75
N HIS A 218 -15.60 7.83 6.56
CA HIS A 218 -15.17 9.20 6.31
C HIS A 218 -16.33 10.05 5.76
N PRO A 219 -17.36 10.36 6.57
CA PRO A 219 -18.58 11.03 6.06
C PRO A 219 -18.29 12.43 5.50
N LEU A 220 -17.28 13.11 6.04
CA LEU A 220 -16.88 14.46 5.63
C LEU A 220 -15.97 14.51 4.37
N TYR A 221 -15.56 13.34 3.87
CA TYR A 221 -14.69 13.18 2.70
C TYR A 221 -15.10 11.95 1.88
N ALA A 222 -16.41 11.64 1.85
CA ALA A 222 -16.91 10.35 1.40
C ALA A 222 -16.43 9.96 0.00
N ILE A 223 -16.57 10.86 -0.98
CA ILE A 223 -16.13 10.61 -2.35
C ILE A 223 -14.61 10.50 -2.42
N TYR A 224 -13.86 11.35 -1.72
CA TYR A 224 -12.40 11.27 -1.70
C TYR A 224 -11.92 9.91 -1.16
N ALA A 225 -12.44 9.48 -0.01
CA ALA A 225 -12.08 8.21 0.60
C ALA A 225 -12.42 7.03 -0.34
N ALA A 226 -13.60 7.04 -0.96
CA ALA A 226 -14.00 6.06 -1.95
C ALA A 226 -13.04 6.02 -3.14
N THR A 227 -12.68 7.19 -3.72
CA THR A 227 -11.77 7.24 -4.86
C THR A 227 -10.35 6.76 -4.56
N LYS A 228 -9.89 6.90 -3.31
CA LYS A 228 -8.55 6.46 -2.90
C LYS A 228 -8.49 4.97 -2.57
N ALA A 229 -9.61 4.27 -2.48
CA ALA A 229 -9.65 2.81 -2.33
C ALA A 229 -9.33 2.04 -3.62
N LEU A 230 -9.17 2.73 -4.77
CA LEU A 230 -8.85 2.11 -6.05
C LEU A 230 -7.49 1.39 -6.00
N GLY A 231 -7.52 0.06 -6.10
CA GLY A 231 -6.34 -0.81 -6.22
C GLY A 231 -6.20 -1.35 -7.64
N LEU A 232 -5.62 -0.56 -8.55
CA LEU A 232 -5.19 -0.99 -9.89
C LEU A 232 -3.78 -1.57 -9.89
#